data_AF-A0A1F9YVF9-F1
#
_entry.id   AF-A0A1F9YVF9-F1
#
_cell.length_a   1.000
_cell.length_b   1.000
_cell.length_c   1.000
_cell.angle_alpha   90.00
_cell.angle_beta   90.00
_cell.angle_gamma   90.00
#
_symmetry.space_group_name_H-M   'P 1'
#
loop_
_entity.id
_entity.type
_entity.pdbx_description
1 polymer ?
#
loop_
_entity_poly.entity_id
_entity_poly.type
_entity_poly.pdbx_seq_one_letter_code
_entity_poly.pdbx_strand_id
1 'polypeptide(L)'
;MLEIHSSSDDCHTKGWVAMSHALLQKLVRQSETEGVTLAEVMARTLTASQIDRLQQELADELSEGYECICDFMSEVEVPSLEDIMEAESISETGLARAID
;
A
#
# COMPACT_ATOMS: atom_id res chain seq x y z
N MET A 1 -1.65 -21.82 -24.77
CA MET A 1 -2.86 -21.09 -24.35
C MET A 1 -2.73 -20.92 -22.85
N LEU A 2 -2.27 -19.75 -22.39
CA LEU A 2 -2.13 -19.48 -20.96
C LEU A 2 -3.48 -18.93 -20.51
N GLU A 3 -4.20 -19.72 -19.73
CA GLU A 3 -5.45 -19.30 -19.09
C GLU A 3 -5.11 -18.33 -17.96
N ILE A 4 -5.24 -17.04 -18.25
CA ILE A 4 -5.19 -15.99 -17.24
C ILE A 4 -6.44 -16.16 -16.38
N HIS A 5 -6.27 -16.77 -15.21
CA HIS A 5 -7.30 -16.77 -14.19
C HIS A 5 -7.50 -15.32 -13.76
N SER A 6 -8.59 -14.74 -14.27
CA SER A 6 -9.11 -13.44 -13.84
C SER A 6 -9.54 -13.59 -12.38
N SER A 7 -8.59 -13.40 -11.46
CA SER A 7 -8.87 -13.27 -10.04
C SER A 7 -9.77 -12.04 -9.87
N SER A 8 -10.84 -12.23 -9.14
CA SER A 8 -11.96 -11.32 -9.02
C SER A 8 -11.52 -10.08 -8.22
N ASP A 9 -11.28 -8.96 -8.90
CA ASP A 9 -10.99 -7.62 -8.35
C ASP A 9 -12.18 -7.00 -7.61
N ASP A 10 -12.72 -7.70 -6.61
CA ASP A 10 -13.89 -7.26 -5.85
C ASP A 10 -13.52 -6.99 -4.39
N CYS A 11 -12.58 -6.06 -4.18
CA CYS A 11 -12.51 -5.31 -2.93
C CYS A 11 -13.71 -4.34 -2.87
N HIS A 12 -14.85 -4.85 -2.40
CA HIS A 12 -16.08 -4.09 -2.21
C HIS A 12 -15.99 -3.16 -0.99
N THR A 13 -15.29 -2.04 -1.11
CA THR A 13 -15.30 -0.94 -0.11
C THR A 13 -15.56 0.44 -0.74
N LYS A 14 -16.08 0.50 -1.97
CA LYS A 14 -16.10 1.72 -2.81
C LYS A 14 -17.06 2.84 -2.36
N GLY A 15 -18.04 2.58 -1.49
CA GLY A 15 -19.13 3.54 -1.20
C GLY A 15 -18.88 4.51 -0.05
N TRP A 16 -18.42 4.02 1.10
CA TRP A 16 -18.27 4.81 2.33
C TRP A 16 -16.83 5.26 2.61
N VAL A 17 -15.84 4.46 2.23
CA VAL A 17 -14.40 4.78 2.37
C VAL A 17 -14.00 5.98 1.49
N ALA A 18 -14.64 6.14 0.33
CA ALA A 18 -14.45 7.33 -0.51
C ALA A 18 -14.84 8.64 0.22
N MET A 19 -15.74 8.58 1.20
CA MET A 19 -16.21 9.76 1.93
C MET A 19 -15.20 10.22 2.99
N SER A 20 -14.53 9.31 3.70
CA SER A 20 -13.51 9.63 4.72
C SER A 20 -12.24 10.19 4.08
N HIS A 21 -11.78 9.60 2.98
CA HIS A 21 -10.64 10.10 2.21
C HIS A 21 -10.92 11.48 1.57
N ALA A 22 -12.10 11.69 0.98
CA ALA A 22 -12.49 12.99 0.42
C ALA A 22 -12.58 14.09 1.50
N LEU A 23 -13.05 13.74 2.70
CA LEU A 23 -13.09 14.65 3.84
C LEU A 23 -11.67 15.02 4.30
N LEU A 24 -10.77 14.06 4.46
CA LEU A 24 -9.36 14.29 4.78
C LEU A 24 -8.68 15.22 3.76
N GLN A 25 -8.85 14.97 2.46
CA GLN A 25 -8.29 15.83 1.42
C GLN A 25 -8.81 17.26 1.50
N LYS A 26 -10.09 17.43 1.82
CA LYS A 26 -10.69 18.76 2.00
C LYS A 26 -10.07 19.48 3.20
N LEU A 27 -9.90 18.79 4.33
CA LEU A 27 -9.31 19.37 5.54
C LEU A 27 -7.83 19.72 5.34
N VAL A 28 -7.08 18.89 4.61
CA VAL A 28 -5.69 19.17 4.21
C VAL A 28 -5.62 20.45 3.38
N ARG A 29 -6.40 20.54 2.30
CA ARG A 29 -6.43 21.76 1.46
C ARG A 29 -6.83 23.00 2.24
N GLN A 30 -7.76 22.86 3.19
CA GLN A 30 -8.14 23.96 4.06
C GLN A 30 -6.98 24.38 4.96
N SER A 31 -6.25 23.43 5.55
CA SER A 31 -5.09 23.73 6.40
C SER A 31 -3.96 24.44 5.63
N GLU A 32 -3.70 24.01 4.39
CA GLU A 32 -2.73 24.63 3.49
C GLU A 32 -3.15 26.05 3.11
N THR A 33 -4.44 26.25 2.82
CA THR A 33 -4.99 27.55 2.44
C THR A 33 -4.95 28.54 3.60
N GLU A 34 -5.24 28.07 4.83
CA GLU A 34 -5.24 28.89 6.03
C GLU A 34 -3.83 29.07 6.65
N GLY A 35 -2.82 28.31 6.19
CA GLY A 35 -1.45 28.36 6.73
C GLY A 35 -1.36 27.82 8.16
N VAL A 36 -2.25 26.92 8.55
CA VAL A 36 -2.33 26.30 9.88
C VAL A 36 -2.13 24.79 9.77
N THR A 37 -1.98 24.11 10.91
CA THR A 37 -1.84 22.66 10.92
C THR A 37 -3.17 21.96 10.62
N LEU A 38 -3.10 20.79 9.99
CA LEU A 38 -4.28 19.93 9.81
C LEU A 38 -4.94 19.59 11.15
N ALA A 39 -4.13 19.32 12.19
CA ALA A 39 -4.64 19.03 13.54
C ALA A 39 -5.51 20.17 14.09
N GLU A 40 -5.12 21.42 13.84
CA GLU A 40 -5.90 22.58 14.26
C GLU A 40 -7.19 22.73 13.46
N VAL A 41 -7.16 22.52 12.14
CA VAL A 41 -8.39 22.51 11.33
C VAL A 41 -9.34 21.40 11.79
N MET A 42 -8.82 20.20 12.03
CA MET A 42 -9.62 19.07 12.53
C MET A 42 -10.25 19.37 13.89
N ALA A 43 -9.48 19.91 14.84
CA ALA A 43 -9.98 20.27 16.16
C ALA A 43 -11.08 21.35 16.13
N ARG A 44 -11.05 22.23 15.12
CA ARG A 44 -12.06 23.28 14.91
C ARG A 44 -13.31 22.81 14.15
N THR A 45 -13.17 21.79 13.31
CA THR A 45 -14.21 21.39 12.34
C THR A 45 -14.88 20.05 12.65
N LEU A 46 -14.23 19.18 13.42
CA LEU A 46 -14.72 17.85 13.75
C LEU A 46 -14.93 17.71 15.26
N THR A 47 -15.96 16.95 15.64
CA THR A 47 -16.13 16.50 17.02
C THR A 47 -15.16 15.36 17.33
N ALA A 48 -14.89 15.13 18.62
CA ALA A 48 -14.08 13.99 19.06
C ALA A 48 -14.59 12.66 18.49
N SER A 49 -15.91 12.43 18.51
CA SER A 49 -16.53 11.24 17.93
C SER A 49 -16.34 11.09 16.41
N GLN A 50 -16.27 12.21 15.68
CA GLN A 50 -15.99 12.18 14.24
C GLN A 50 -14.51 11.88 13.98
N ILE A 51 -13.61 12.35 14.84
CA ILE A 51 -12.18 12.03 14.78
C ILE A 51 -11.96 10.54 15.07
N ASP A 52 -12.55 10.01 16.14
CA ASP A 52 -12.44 8.59 16.50
C ASP A 52 -12.93 7.69 15.36
N ARG A 53 -14.06 8.06 14.75
CA ARG A 53 -14.62 7.33 13.61
C ARG A 53 -13.69 7.37 12.40
N LEU A 54 -13.15 8.53 12.08
CA LEU A 54 -12.24 8.71 10.95
C LEU A 54 -10.92 7.95 11.17
N GLN A 55 -10.44 7.86 12.40
CA GLN A 55 -9.30 7.02 12.79
C GLN A 55 -9.60 5.53 12.62
N GLN A 56 -10.77 5.07 13.05
CA GLN A 56 -11.18 3.68 12.88
C GLN A 56 -11.27 3.30 11.39
N GLU A 57 -11.91 4.14 10.57
CA GLU A 57 -12.07 3.89 9.14
C GLU A 57 -10.71 3.83 8.41
N LEU A 58 -9.75 4.67 8.80
CA LEU A 58 -8.38 4.61 8.28
C LEU A 58 -7.63 3.35 8.73
N ALA A 59 -7.81 2.93 10.00
CA ALA A 59 -7.15 1.76 10.54
C ALA A 59 -7.63 0.48 9.83
N ASP A 60 -8.94 0.39 9.59
CA ASP A 60 -9.55 -0.72 8.86
C ASP A 60 -8.99 -0.77 7.42
N GLU A 61 -8.96 0.37 6.70
CA GLU A 61 -8.40 0.44 5.33
C GLU A 61 -6.93 0.04 5.27
N LEU A 62 -6.11 0.56 6.18
CA LEU A 62 -4.69 0.21 6.23
C LEU A 62 -4.51 -1.29 6.51
N SER A 63 -5.32 -1.85 7.41
CA SER A 63 -5.26 -3.28 7.73
C SER A 63 -5.61 -4.16 6.53
N GLU A 64 -6.70 -3.85 5.82
CA GLU A 64 -7.09 -4.55 4.59
C GLU A 64 -6.01 -4.44 3.52
N GLY A 65 -5.44 -3.24 3.32
CA GLY A 65 -4.34 -3.03 2.37
C GLY A 65 -3.09 -3.84 2.73
N TYR A 66 -2.74 -3.93 4.02
CA TYR A 66 -1.63 -4.76 4.48
C TYR A 66 -1.89 -6.25 4.25
N GLU A 67 -3.11 -6.73 4.52
CA GLU A 67 -3.50 -8.12 4.23
C GLU A 67 -3.36 -8.43 2.74
N CYS A 68 -3.85 -7.55 1.85
CA CYS A 68 -3.67 -7.73 0.41
C CYS A 68 -2.20 -7.78 -0.03
N ILE A 69 -1.33 -6.96 0.57
CA ILE A 69 0.11 -6.99 0.26
C ILE A 69 0.73 -8.29 0.76
N CYS A 70 0.38 -8.74 1.97
CA CYS A 70 0.84 -10.02 2.51
C CYS A 70 0.40 -11.19 1.62
N ASP A 71 -0.85 -11.20 1.16
CA ASP A 71 -1.36 -12.22 0.24
C ASP A 71 -0.63 -12.18 -1.09
N PHE A 72 -0.41 -11.00 -1.68
CA PHE A 72 0.35 -10.85 -2.92
C PHE A 72 1.82 -11.31 -2.77
N MET A 73 2.46 -10.95 -1.66
CA MET A 73 3.85 -11.33 -1.38
C MET A 73 3.98 -12.79 -0.95
N SER A 74 2.91 -13.47 -0.54
CA SER A 74 2.95 -14.87 -0.11
C SER A 74 3.39 -15.83 -1.21
N GLU A 75 3.16 -15.46 -2.47
CA GLU A 75 3.55 -16.24 -3.65
C GLU A 75 4.97 -15.89 -4.14
N VAL A 76 5.62 -14.90 -3.54
CA VAL A 76 6.99 -14.51 -3.90
C VAL A 76 7.97 -15.34 -3.07
N GLU A 77 8.57 -16.36 -3.68
CA GLU A 77 9.75 -17.02 -3.10
C GLU A 77 10.90 -16.02 -2.98
N VAL A 78 11.26 -15.66 -1.75
CA VAL A 78 12.47 -14.90 -1.47
C VAL A 78 13.64 -15.88 -1.51
N PRO A 79 14.60 -15.72 -2.44
CA PRO A 79 15.77 -16.59 -2.51
C PRO A 79 16.51 -16.58 -1.18
N SER A 80 16.90 -17.75 -0.70
CA SER A 80 17.77 -17.85 0.47
C SER A 80 19.14 -17.27 0.17
N LEU A 81 19.90 -16.96 1.22
CA LEU A 81 21.28 -16.48 1.05
C LEU A 81 22.15 -17.52 0.31
N GLU A 82 21.87 -18.81 0.51
CA GLU A 82 22.53 -19.90 -0.21
C GLU A 82 22.18 -19.90 -1.71
N ASP A 83 20.93 -19.64 -2.08
CA ASP A 83 20.50 -19.56 -3.49
C ASP A 83 21.19 -18.40 -4.23
N ILE A 84 21.39 -17.28 -3.54
CA ILE A 84 22.09 -16.11 -4.09
C ILE A 84 23.57 -16.42 -4.30
N MET A 85 24.22 -17.04 -3.32
CA MET A 85 25.64 -17.41 -3.41
C MET A 85 25.89 -18.46 -4.49
N GLU A 86 24.96 -19.40 -4.68
CA GLU A 86 25.03 -20.39 -5.76
C GLU A 86 24.88 -19.73 -7.14
N ALA A 87 23.93 -18.80 -7.31
CA ALA A 87 23.77 -18.03 -8.54
C ALA A 87 25.01 -17.19 -8.91
N GLU A 88 25.69 -16.60 -7.93
CA GLU A 88 26.94 -15.86 -8.15
C GLU A 88 28.11 -16.77 -8.51
N SER A 89 28.18 -17.99 -7.95
CA SER A 89 29.21 -18.97 -8.28
C SER A 89 29.12 -19.49 -9.73
N ILE A 90 27.92 -19.48 -10.33
CA ILE A 90 27.69 -19.86 -11.73
C ILE A 90 28.02 -18.70 -12.68
N SER A 91 27.91 -17.45 -12.21
CA SER A 91 28.09 -16.22 -13.00
C SER A 91 29.55 -15.91 -13.34
N GLU A 92 30.53 -16.42 -12.57
CA GLU A 92 31.97 -16.18 -12.82
C GLU A 92 32.51 -16.80 -14.11
N THR A 93 31.72 -17.57 -14.87
CA THR A 93 32.17 -18.18 -16.16
C THR A 93 31.47 -17.64 -17.41
N GLY A 94 30.52 -16.70 -17.30
CA GLY A 94 29.69 -16.25 -18.42
C GLY A 94 30.36 -15.28 -19.42
N LEU A 95 31.33 -14.47 -18.99
CA LEU A 95 31.95 -13.44 -19.85
C LEU A 95 33.22 -13.91 -20.59
N ALA A 96 33.82 -15.04 -20.18
CA ALA A 96 35.06 -15.53 -20.79
C ALA A 96 34.85 -16.33 -22.09
N ARG A 97 33.60 -16.69 -22.46
CA ARG A 97 33.32 -17.55 -23.63
C ARG A 97 32.84 -16.83 -24.89
N ALA A 98 32.81 -15.50 -24.87
CA ALA A 98 32.39 -14.66 -26.01
C ALA A 98 33.57 -14.02 -26.77
N ILE A 99 34.81 -14.33 -26.38
CA ILE A 99 36.03 -13.88 -27.06
C ILE A 99 36.90 -15.12 -27.33
N ASP A 100 36.47 -15.93 -28.30
CA ASP A 100 37.34 -16.78 -29.14
C ASP A 100 36.63 -17.08 -30.47
#